data_AF-A0A0D2R8A7-F1
#
_entry.id   AF-A0A0D2R8A7-F1
#
_cell.length_a   1.000
_cell.length_b   1.000
_cell.length_c   1.000
_cell.angle_alpha   90.00
_cell.angle_beta   90.00
_cell.angle_gamma   90.00
#
_symmetry.space_group_name_H-M   'P 1'
#
loop_
_entity.id
_entity.type
_entity.pdbx_description
1 polymer ?
#
loop_
_entity_poly.entity_id
_entity_poly.type
_entity_poly.pdbx_seq_one_letter_code
_entity_poly.pdbx_strand_id
1 'polypeptide(L)'
;MGSYRAALFHLITHAYSKVLLVLTSESIIHSMEAIVGYSLEKSQNMVIMGGLRKHVSITQIIFLISTLSLYGIPPLACFWSKDEILSDSWLYSLIFAIIAWFITGLTTFYMFQIHLLTLEGHLNVHFQKYSGKKLALSIQ
;
A
#
# COMPACT_ATOMS: atom_id res chain seq x y z
N MET A 1 1.06 18.28 -30.47
CA MET A 1 1.98 18.80 -29.43
C MET A 1 1.71 17.99 -28.19
N GLY A 2 2.65 17.16 -27.75
CA GLY A 2 2.41 16.22 -26.65
C GLY A 2 1.90 16.96 -25.41
N SER A 3 0.93 16.37 -24.69
CA SER A 3 0.33 16.98 -23.50
C SER A 3 1.34 17.00 -22.34
N TYR A 4 2.32 17.90 -22.40
CA TYR A 4 3.29 18.14 -21.34
C TYR A 4 2.58 18.52 -20.02
N ARG A 5 1.42 19.17 -20.15
CA ARG A 5 0.55 19.54 -19.02
C ARG A 5 0.00 18.29 -18.34
N ALA A 6 -0.54 17.33 -19.09
CA ALA A 6 -1.01 16.06 -18.53
C ALA A 6 0.14 15.26 -17.91
N ALA A 7 1.31 15.22 -18.56
CA ALA A 7 2.48 14.54 -18.03
C ALA A 7 2.97 15.14 -16.69
N LEU A 8 3.06 16.47 -16.59
CA LEU A 8 3.45 17.14 -15.34
C LEU A 8 2.41 16.95 -14.23
N PHE A 9 1.12 17.05 -14.55
CA PHE A 9 0.06 16.83 -13.57
C PHE A 9 0.03 15.38 -13.08
N HIS A 10 0.22 14.40 -13.98
CA HIS A 10 0.38 13.00 -13.62
C HIS A 10 1.59 12.79 -12.72
N LEU A 11 2.75 13.39 -13.03
CA LEU A 11 3.95 13.28 -12.20
C LEU A 11 3.72 13.80 -10.77
N ILE A 12 3.07 14.96 -10.63
CA ILE A 12 2.76 15.57 -9.33
C ILE A 12 1.79 14.67 -8.54
N THR A 13 0.67 14.27 -9.14
CA THR A 13 -0.34 13.44 -8.47
C THR A 13 0.18 12.04 -8.10
N HIS A 14 1.03 11.47 -8.96
CA HIS A 14 1.74 10.23 -8.69
C HIS A 14 2.74 10.38 -7.53
N ALA A 15 3.48 11.50 -7.47
CA ALA A 15 4.40 11.78 -6.37
C ALA A 15 3.66 11.90 -5.03
N TYR A 16 2.54 12.63 -4.97
CA TYR A 16 1.71 12.70 -3.77
C TYR A 16 1.22 11.33 -3.32
N SER A 17 0.69 10.51 -4.24
CA SER A 17 0.21 9.16 -3.91
C SER A 17 1.35 8.28 -3.38
N LYS A 18 2.56 8.38 -3.95
CA LYS A 18 3.73 7.66 -3.43
C LYS A 18 4.14 8.12 -2.02
N VAL A 19 4.17 9.43 -1.77
CA VAL A 19 4.51 9.96 -0.44
C VAL A 19 3.49 9.51 0.61
N LEU A 20 2.19 9.55 0.28
CA LEU A 20 1.14 9.04 1.17
C LEU A 20 1.32 7.55 1.47
N LEU A 21 1.63 6.73 0.46
CA LEU A 21 1.86 5.28 0.67
C LEU A 21 3.03 5.02 1.64
N VAL A 22 4.15 5.73 1.46
CA VAL A 22 5.35 5.57 2.30
C VAL A 22 5.06 6.00 3.74
N LEU A 23 4.47 7.20 3.93
CA LEU A 23 4.14 7.70 5.27
C LEU A 23 3.15 6.78 6.01
N THR A 24 2.17 6.25 5.28
CA THR A 24 1.16 5.37 5.85
C THR A 24 1.76 4.01 6.20
N SER A 25 2.70 3.49 5.41
CA SER A 25 3.45 2.28 5.71
C SER A 25 4.33 2.44 6.95
N GLU A 26 5.05 3.56 7.08
CA GLU A 26 5.87 3.84 8.27
C GLU A 26 5.01 3.98 9.53
N SER A 27 3.84 4.61 9.44
CA SER A 27 2.88 4.67 10.55
C SER A 27 2.44 3.27 11.02
N ILE A 28 2.23 2.32 10.10
CA ILE A 28 1.86 0.94 10.42
C ILE A 28 3.04 0.21 11.08
N ILE A 29 4.26 0.35 10.56
CA ILE A 29 5.46 -0.29 11.12
C ILE A 29 5.74 0.24 12.54
N HIS A 30 5.67 1.55 12.73
CA HIS A 30 5.86 2.17 14.04
C HIS A 30 4.77 1.71 15.03
N SER A 31 3.52 1.59 14.59
CA SER A 31 2.45 1.02 15.42
C SER A 31 2.68 -0.46 15.75
N MET A 32 3.25 -1.25 14.84
CA MET A 32 3.60 -2.65 15.10
C MET A 32 4.78 -2.78 16.07
N GLU A 33 5.77 -1.91 15.95
CA GLU A 33 6.93 -1.84 16.85
C GLU A 33 6.50 -1.55 18.30
N ALA A 34 5.52 -0.65 18.49
CA ALA A 34 4.94 -0.37 19.81
C ALA A 34 4.22 -1.59 20.44
N ILE A 35 3.69 -2.52 19.64
CA ILE A 35 2.94 -3.70 20.11
C ILE A 35 3.87 -4.92 20.31
N VAL A 36 4.80 -5.14 19.39
CA VAL A 36 5.65 -6.35 19.33
C VAL A 36 7.03 -6.14 19.98
N GLY A 37 7.46 -4.89 20.17
CA GLY A 37 8.79 -4.50 20.63
C GLY A 37 9.77 -4.25 19.48
N TYR A 38 10.91 -3.62 19.78
CA TYR A 38 11.94 -3.25 18.81
C TYR A 38 12.65 -4.48 18.23
N SER A 39 12.05 -5.07 17.19
CA SER A 39 12.63 -6.19 16.44
C SER A 39 12.17 -6.10 15.00
N LEU A 40 13.09 -5.67 14.12
CA LEU A 40 12.83 -5.44 12.70
C LEU A 40 12.27 -6.69 12.00
N GLU A 41 12.79 -7.86 12.35
CA GLU A 41 12.40 -9.15 11.77
C GLU A 41 10.97 -9.57 12.11
N LYS A 42 10.41 -9.03 13.19
CA LYS A 42 9.04 -9.31 13.61
C LYS A 42 8.06 -8.22 13.23
N SER A 43 8.45 -6.95 13.30
CA SER A 43 7.56 -5.83 12.97
C SER A 43 7.31 -5.70 11.46
N GLN A 44 8.25 -6.14 10.62
CA GLN A 44 8.13 -6.07 9.15
C GLN A 44 7.64 -7.38 8.51
N ASN A 45 7.49 -8.46 9.28
CA ASN A 45 7.05 -9.73 8.73
C ASN A 45 5.53 -9.72 8.48
N MET A 46 5.13 -9.59 7.22
CA MET A 46 3.74 -9.56 6.78
C MET A 46 2.91 -10.80 7.18
N VAL A 47 3.54 -11.93 7.50
CA VAL A 47 2.84 -13.14 7.99
C VAL A 47 2.38 -13.00 9.44
N ILE A 48 3.13 -12.24 10.23
CA ILE A 48 2.86 -11.97 11.66
C ILE A 48 2.03 -10.69 11.80
N MET A 49 2.11 -9.82 10.80
CA MET A 49 1.37 -8.56 10.69
C MET A 49 -0.12 -8.86 10.41
N GLY A 50 -0.99 -8.51 11.34
CA GLY A 50 -2.44 -8.65 11.19
C GLY A 50 -3.19 -7.93 12.31
N GLY A 51 -4.49 -7.71 12.16
CA GLY A 51 -5.40 -7.34 13.25
C GLY A 51 -5.28 -5.91 13.75
N LEU A 52 -4.55 -5.05 13.03
CA LEU A 52 -4.32 -3.66 13.40
C LEU A 52 -5.48 -2.72 13.07
N ARG A 53 -6.55 -3.23 12.43
CA ARG A 53 -7.73 -2.45 12.02
C ARG A 53 -8.31 -1.56 13.13
N LYS A 54 -8.27 -1.98 14.40
CA LYS A 54 -8.81 -1.20 15.54
C LYS A 54 -7.90 -0.07 16.02
N HIS A 55 -6.58 -0.16 15.80
CA HIS A 55 -5.62 0.82 16.31
C HIS A 55 -5.28 1.90 15.27
N VAL A 56 -5.31 1.54 13.98
CA VAL A 56 -4.86 2.42 12.87
C VAL A 56 -5.92 2.57 11.77
N SER A 57 -7.20 2.70 12.14
CA SER A 57 -8.32 2.80 11.18
C SER A 57 -8.24 4.01 10.24
N ILE A 58 -7.68 5.13 10.71
CA ILE A 58 -7.50 6.35 9.89
C ILE A 58 -6.39 6.14 8.86
N THR A 59 -5.24 5.61 9.29
CA THR A 59 -4.11 5.21 8.45
C THR A 59 -4.55 4.20 7.38
N GLN A 60 -5.46 3.28 7.71
CA GLN A 60 -6.05 2.34 6.75
C GLN A 60 -6.78 3.05 5.60
N ILE A 61 -7.66 3.99 5.92
CA ILE A 61 -8.45 4.71 4.91
C ILE A 61 -7.52 5.56 4.02
N ILE A 62 -6.50 6.20 4.61
CA ILE A 62 -5.50 6.98 3.87
C ILE A 62 -4.69 6.09 2.93
N PHE A 63 -4.28 4.89 3.37
CA PHE A 63 -3.59 3.92 2.51
C PHE A 63 -4.46 3.54 1.31
N LEU A 64 -5.73 3.20 1.58
CA LEU A 64 -6.68 2.75 0.57
C LEU A 64 -6.94 3.87 -0.44
N ILE A 65 -7.20 5.10 0.02
CA ILE A 65 -7.33 6.30 -0.85
C ILE A 65 -6.07 6.50 -1.69
N SER A 66 -4.88 6.27 -1.11
CA SER A 66 -3.62 6.46 -1.82
C SER A 66 -3.41 5.42 -2.92
N THR A 67 -3.69 4.14 -2.66
CA THR A 67 -3.67 3.07 -3.68
C THR A 67 -4.72 3.33 -4.77
N LEU A 68 -5.89 3.84 -4.40
CA LEU A 68 -6.97 4.21 -5.32
C LEU A 68 -6.56 5.39 -6.22
N SER A 69 -5.87 6.36 -5.64
CA SER A 69 -5.32 7.52 -6.34
C SER A 69 -4.28 7.08 -7.37
N LEU A 70 -3.42 6.10 -7.03
CA LEU A 70 -2.44 5.56 -7.97
C LEU A 70 -3.08 4.83 -9.16
N TYR A 71 -4.23 4.18 -8.96
CA TYR A 71 -4.96 3.48 -10.04
C TYR A 71 -5.70 4.44 -10.99
N GLY A 72 -6.21 5.55 -10.43
CA GLY A 72 -7.05 6.51 -11.12
C GLY A 72 -8.51 6.06 -11.15
N ILE A 73 -9.19 6.02 -9.99
CA ILE A 73 -10.65 5.90 -9.96
C ILE A 73 -11.27 7.27 -10.30
N PRO A 74 -12.43 7.33 -11.01
CA PRO A 74 -13.06 8.55 -11.54
C PRO A 74 -13.16 9.82 -10.65
N PRO A 75 -13.24 9.77 -9.30
CA PRO A 75 -13.21 10.99 -8.49
C PRO A 75 -11.80 11.53 -8.20
N LEU A 76 -10.72 10.84 -8.59
CA LEU A 76 -9.34 11.21 -8.26
C LEU A 76 -8.59 11.82 -9.47
N ALA A 77 -7.79 12.83 -9.19
CA ALA A 77 -7.05 13.62 -10.17
C ALA A 77 -6.18 12.78 -11.13
N CYS A 78 -5.65 11.65 -10.65
CA CYS A 78 -4.83 10.74 -11.45
C CYS A 78 -5.62 10.05 -12.60
N PHE A 79 -6.94 9.89 -12.47
CA PHE A 79 -7.79 9.35 -13.54
C PHE A 79 -7.77 10.25 -14.78
N TRP A 80 -8.00 11.56 -14.58
CA TRP A 80 -8.11 12.53 -15.66
C TRP A 80 -6.81 12.64 -16.47
N SER A 81 -5.65 12.65 -15.81
CA SER A 81 -4.38 12.71 -16.54
C SER A 81 -3.98 11.40 -17.19
N LYS A 82 -4.37 10.27 -16.60
CA LYS A 82 -4.11 8.97 -17.21
C LYS A 82 -5.01 8.73 -18.42
N ASP A 83 -6.25 9.20 -18.39
CA ASP A 83 -7.19 9.19 -19.51
C ASP A 83 -6.70 10.08 -20.66
N GLU A 84 -6.18 11.28 -20.37
CA GLU A 84 -5.61 12.18 -21.39
C GLU A 84 -4.39 11.53 -22.10
N ILE A 85 -3.52 10.86 -21.33
CA ILE A 85 -2.37 10.10 -21.87
C ILE A 85 -2.84 8.86 -22.66
N LEU A 86 -3.89 8.17 -22.19
CA LEU A 86 -4.42 6.99 -22.85
C LEU A 86 -5.13 7.35 -24.16
N SER A 87 -5.85 8.48 -24.20
CA SER A 87 -6.52 9.02 -25.38
C SER A 87 -5.50 9.44 -26.45
N ASP A 88 -4.41 10.12 -26.05
CA ASP A 88 -3.29 10.39 -26.96
C ASP A 88 -2.62 9.09 -27.45
N SER A 89 -2.54 8.06 -26.60
CA SER A 89 -1.98 6.75 -26.95
C SER A 89 -2.91 5.94 -27.86
N TRP A 90 -4.23 6.09 -27.76
CA TRP A 90 -5.21 5.45 -28.65
C TRP A 90 -5.04 5.91 -30.10
N LEU A 91 -4.66 7.17 -30.30
CA LEU A 91 -4.33 7.72 -31.62
C LEU A 91 -3.04 7.13 -32.20
N TYR A 92 -2.16 6.58 -31.35
CA TYR A 92 -0.87 6.03 -31.77
C TYR A 92 -0.89 4.49 -31.89
N SER A 93 -1.38 3.77 -30.87
CA SER A 93 -1.57 2.32 -30.90
C SER A 93 -2.47 1.83 -29.74
N LEU A 94 -3.66 1.33 -30.09
CA LEU A 94 -4.67 0.79 -29.16
C LEU A 94 -4.14 -0.36 -28.28
N ILE A 95 -3.23 -1.17 -28.81
CA ILE A 95 -2.67 -2.35 -28.13
C ILE A 95 -1.86 -1.92 -26.91
N PHE A 96 -1.07 -0.85 -27.02
CA PHE A 96 -0.26 -0.34 -25.92
C PHE A 96 -1.12 0.20 -24.76
N ALA A 97 -2.22 0.87 -25.10
CA ALA A 97 -3.19 1.37 -24.12
C ALA A 97 -3.84 0.23 -23.32
N ILE A 98 -4.26 -0.85 -23.98
CA ILE A 98 -4.86 -2.02 -23.32
C ILE A 98 -3.87 -2.69 -22.37
N ILE A 99 -2.61 -2.87 -22.80
CA ILE A 99 -1.56 -3.45 -21.96
C ILE A 99 -1.28 -2.56 -20.74
N ALA A 100 -1.16 -1.24 -20.93
CA ALA A 100 -0.93 -0.30 -19.84
C ALA A 100 -2.10 -0.29 -18.83
N TRP A 101 -3.34 -0.36 -19.31
CA TRP A 101 -4.52 -0.50 -18.48
C TRP A 101 -4.48 -1.79 -17.65
N PHE A 102 -4.17 -2.91 -18.29
CA PHE A 102 -4.10 -4.22 -17.65
C PHE A 102 -3.00 -4.29 -16.58
N ILE A 103 -1.79 -3.81 -16.87
CA ILE A 103 -0.68 -3.75 -15.92
C ILE A 103 -1.03 -2.90 -14.71
N THR A 104 -1.69 -1.75 -14.91
CA THR A 104 -2.12 -0.94 -13.77
C THR A 104 -3.21 -1.65 -12.95
N GLY A 105 -4.14 -2.35 -13.59
CA GLY A 105 -5.19 -3.12 -12.91
C GLY A 105 -4.62 -4.22 -12.03
N LEU A 106 -3.70 -5.02 -12.57
CA LEU A 106 -2.94 -6.02 -11.80
C LEU A 106 -2.17 -5.38 -10.64
N THR A 107 -1.59 -4.20 -10.88
CA THR A 107 -0.80 -3.49 -9.87
C THR A 107 -1.63 -3.11 -8.66
N THR A 108 -2.81 -2.55 -8.92
CA THR A 108 -3.76 -2.16 -7.88
C THR A 108 -4.35 -3.38 -7.17
N PHE A 109 -4.63 -4.46 -7.89
CA PHE A 109 -5.15 -5.68 -7.31
C PHE A 109 -4.17 -6.27 -6.28
N TYR A 110 -2.88 -6.39 -6.61
CA TYR A 110 -1.91 -6.93 -5.65
C TYR A 110 -1.70 -6.00 -4.45
N MET A 111 -1.71 -4.67 -4.65
CA MET A 111 -1.58 -3.69 -3.56
C MET A 111 -2.78 -3.76 -2.61
N PHE A 112 -3.98 -3.92 -3.15
CA PHE A 112 -5.20 -4.08 -2.37
C PHE A 112 -5.19 -5.37 -1.55
N GLN A 113 -4.74 -6.48 -2.13
CA GLN A 113 -4.58 -7.75 -1.42
C GLN A 113 -3.59 -7.64 -0.25
N ILE A 114 -2.44 -7.00 -0.47
CA ILE A 114 -1.43 -6.75 0.57
C ILE A 114 -2.01 -5.90 1.71
N HIS A 115 -2.80 -4.88 1.37
CA HIS A 115 -3.45 -4.02 2.35
C HIS A 115 -4.45 -4.77 3.23
N LEU A 116 -5.31 -5.59 2.62
CA LEU A 116 -6.26 -6.44 3.35
C LEU A 116 -5.53 -7.45 4.23
N LEU A 117 -4.48 -8.10 3.73
CA LEU A 117 -3.69 -9.06 4.49
C LEU A 117 -3.07 -8.40 5.75
N THR A 118 -2.48 -7.22 5.58
CA THR A 118 -1.79 -6.49 6.66
C THR A 118 -2.72 -6.03 7.78
N LEU A 119 -3.96 -5.67 7.46
CA LEU A 119 -4.87 -5.01 8.40
C LEU A 119 -6.05 -5.88 8.86
N GLU A 120 -6.57 -6.73 7.99
CA GLU A 120 -7.66 -7.67 8.30
C GLU A 120 -7.19 -9.08 8.67
N GLY A 121 -5.91 -9.39 8.48
CA GLY A 121 -5.31 -10.65 8.94
C GLY A 121 -5.48 -10.85 10.45
N HIS A 122 -5.50 -12.10 10.94
CA HIS A 122 -5.54 -12.35 12.38
C HIS A 122 -4.16 -12.09 12.99
N LEU A 123 -4.05 -11.24 14.02
CA LEU A 123 -2.79 -10.93 14.70
C LEU A 123 -2.29 -12.20 15.42
N ASN A 124 -1.29 -12.88 14.85
CA ASN A 124 -0.80 -14.17 15.33
C ASN A 124 0.38 -14.01 16.31
N VAL A 125 0.27 -13.09 17.28
CA VAL A 125 1.35 -12.77 18.24
C VAL A 125 1.40 -13.76 19.42
N HIS A 126 0.46 -14.71 19.49
CA HIS A 126 0.27 -15.59 20.65
C HIS A 126 1.40 -16.62 20.90
N PHE A 127 2.39 -16.79 19.99
CA PHE A 127 3.35 -17.90 20.11
C PHE A 127 4.74 -17.59 20.68
N GLN A 128 5.18 -16.32 20.82
CA GLN A 128 6.57 -16.07 21.26
C GLN A 128 6.73 -15.64 22.72
N LYS A 129 5.67 -15.23 23.43
CA LYS A 129 5.80 -14.92 24.87
C LYS A 129 6.01 -16.16 25.76
N TYR A 130 5.70 -17.36 25.25
CA TYR A 130 5.95 -18.62 25.97
C TYR A 130 7.38 -19.16 25.79
N SER A 131 8.09 -18.80 24.71
CA SER A 131 9.44 -19.31 24.47
C SER A 131 10.51 -18.55 25.28
N GLY A 132 10.34 -17.24 25.50
CA GLY A 132 11.29 -16.42 26.26
C GLY A 132 11.26 -16.68 27.78
N LYS A 133 10.08 -16.97 28.34
CA LYS A 133 9.96 -17.28 29.77
C LYS A 133 10.42 -18.70 30.13
N LYS A 134 10.30 -19.66 29.20
CA LYS A 134 10.70 -21.05 29.47
C LYS A 134 12.22 -21.24 29.53
N LEU A 135 12.99 -20.41 28.81
CA LEU A 135 14.44 -20.45 28.88
C LEU A 135 14.99 -19.82 30.18
N ALA A 136 14.34 -18.78 30.70
CA ALA A 136 14.75 -18.10 31.94
C ALA A 136 14.40 -18.90 33.21
N LEU A 137 13.37 -19.76 33.17
CA LEU A 137 12.94 -20.58 34.31
C LEU A 137 13.55 -22.00 34.33
N SER A 138 14.34 -22.37 33.31
CA SER A 138 14.98 -23.69 33.22
C SER A 138 16.46 -23.70 33.68
N ILE A 139 16.97 -22.56 34.16
CA ILE A 139 18.38 -22.39 34.60
C ILE A 139 18.46 -22.23 36.14
N GLN A 140 17.38 -22.50 36.87
CA GLN A 140 17.38 -22.50 38.35
C GLN A 140 17.07 -23.88 38.91
#